data_AF-A0A821DFY7-F1
#
_entry.id   AF-A0A821DFY7-F1
#
_cell.length_a   1.000
_cell.length_b   1.000
_cell.length_c   1.000
_cell.angle_alpha   90.00
_cell.angle_beta   90.00
_cell.angle_gamma   90.00
#
_symmetry.space_group_name_H-M   'P 1'
#
loop_
_entity.id
_entity.type
_entity.pdbx_description
1 polymer ?
#
loop_
_entity_poly.entity_id
_entity_poly.type
_entity_poly.pdbx_seq_one_letter_code
_entity_poly.pdbx_strand_id
1 'polypeptide(L)'
;MFAIRQYSCIILSRSYSSCLIRYQSTKSTDLAETSPSDIERKSTVDYSLWATSETNQLVNYLSNRIKTIGPITVADFMRESLLHPKYGYNARKEVYGKKGDFITTPEISQLYAELLAKWIIQENATIGGNVLQLVEMGPGRGLFMNNIIKVLRREKYSHSHTFFALYETNPLMRRCQAETLLGRSFNPLIANDYRIKDGNYSLIWIDEFKQLLHNDTYFIANEFFDTYPIHKFQKTSQGWQEVMIDWDPIRKTLQYVLSLKPTPMIRLYENV
;
A
#
# COMPACT_ATOMS: atom_id res chain seq x y z
N MET A 1 15.86 5.06 8.48
CA MET A 1 14.46 5.05 8.02
C MET A 1 13.58 5.03 9.27
N PHE A 2 12.78 6.07 9.50
CA PHE A 2 11.79 6.06 10.58
C PHE A 2 10.69 5.08 10.18
N ALA A 3 10.84 3.81 10.54
CA ALA A 3 9.73 2.86 10.53
C ALA A 3 8.90 3.11 11.79
N ILE A 4 8.14 4.21 11.79
CA ILE A 4 6.98 4.31 12.67
C ILE A 4 6.01 3.26 12.15
N ARG A 5 5.97 2.09 12.79
CA ARG A 5 5.01 1.02 12.46
C ARG A 5 3.62 1.45 12.95
N GLN A 6 2.97 2.32 12.18
CA GLN A 6 1.54 2.59 12.30
C GLN A 6 0.80 1.55 11.45
N TYR A 7 0.28 0.52 12.10
CA TYR A 7 -0.66 -0.39 11.47
C TYR A 7 -1.93 0.41 11.15
N SER A 8 -2.17 0.66 9.87
CA SER A 8 -3.38 1.31 9.38
C SER A 8 -4.03 0.39 8.36
N CYS A 9 -5.17 -0.18 8.75
CA CYS A 9 -6.11 -0.75 7.81
C CYS A 9 -7.28 0.21 7.75
N ILE A 10 -7.53 0.71 6.54
CA ILE A 10 -8.69 1.54 6.26
C ILE A 10 -9.73 0.65 5.61
N ILE A 11 -10.89 0.58 6.26
CA ILE A 11 -12.07 -0.06 5.68
C ILE A 11 -13.06 1.03 5.33
N LEU A 12 -13.44 1.07 4.06
CA LEU A 12 -14.52 1.93 3.58
C LEU A 12 -15.64 1.04 3.08
N SER A 13 -16.85 1.21 3.60
CA SER A 13 -18.04 0.67 2.98
C SER A 13 -18.73 1.77 2.16
N ARG A 14 -19.18 1.41 0.96
CA ARG A 14 -20.09 2.24 0.16
C ARG A 14 -21.34 1.43 -0.11
N SER A 15 -22.47 1.88 0.45
CA SER A 15 -23.77 1.35 0.03
C SER A 15 -24.34 2.20 -1.12
N TYR A 16 -24.86 1.54 -2.15
CA TYR A 16 -25.59 2.18 -3.25
C TYR A 16 -27.09 2.32 -2.92
N SER A 17 -27.57 1.57 -1.93
CA SER A 17 -28.96 1.59 -1.45
C SER A 17 -29.21 2.66 -0.39
N SER A 18 -28.16 3.09 0.30
CA SER A 18 -28.19 4.15 1.31
C SER A 18 -26.85 4.89 1.30
N CYS A 19 -26.84 6.23 1.31
CA CYS A 19 -25.60 7.02 1.26
C CYS A 19 -24.87 6.98 2.63
N LEU A 20 -24.37 5.80 3.00
CA LEU A 20 -23.69 5.53 4.26
C LEU A 20 -22.25 5.14 3.97
N ILE A 21 -21.30 5.98 4.41
CA ILE A 21 -19.87 5.65 4.44
C ILE A 21 -19.54 5.32 5.88
N ARG A 22 -19.18 4.06 6.17
CA ARG A 22 -18.65 3.68 7.49
C ARG A 22 -17.14 3.54 7.40
N TYR A 23 -16.45 4.16 8.34
CA TYR A 23 -14.99 4.15 8.47
C TYR A 23 -14.60 3.48 9.78
N GLN A 24 -13.73 2.48 9.70
CA GLN A 24 -13.10 1.89 10.87
C GLN A 24 -11.58 1.87 10.65
N SER A 25 -10.87 2.44 11.63
CA SER A 25 -9.40 2.42 11.69
C SER A 25 -8.98 1.89 13.04
N THR A 26 -8.14 0.87 13.03
CA THR A 26 -7.55 0.30 14.24
C THR A 26 -6.17 0.93 14.44
N LYS A 27 -6.04 1.86 15.39
CA LYS A 27 -4.73 2.26 15.90
C LYS A 27 -4.29 1.21 16.93
N SER A 28 -3.09 0.67 16.78
CA SER A 28 -2.42 -0.02 17.89
C SER A 28 -2.21 0.99 19.01
N THR A 29 -2.82 0.76 20.19
CA THR A 29 -2.55 1.56 21.40
C THR A 29 -1.12 1.33 21.88
N ASP A 30 -0.49 2.39 22.36
CA ASP A 30 0.90 2.45 22.80
C ASP A 30 1.23 1.34 23.81
N LEU A 31 2.24 0.52 23.49
CA LEU A 31 2.98 -0.21 24.50
C LEU A 31 3.84 0.81 25.26
N ALA A 32 3.37 1.18 26.45
CA ALA A 32 4.05 1.85 27.55
C ALA A 32 5.25 2.75 27.20
N GLU A 33 5.10 4.05 27.43
CA GLU A 33 6.17 5.05 27.48
C GLU A 33 7.34 4.55 28.33
N THR A 34 8.42 4.10 27.69
CA THR A 34 9.72 3.98 28.33
C THR A 34 10.33 5.36 28.48
N SER A 35 10.82 5.64 29.70
CA SER A 35 11.28 6.95 30.13
C SER A 35 12.37 7.55 29.23
N PRO A 36 12.50 8.90 29.18
CA PRO A 36 13.44 9.59 28.28
C PRO A 36 14.93 9.25 28.47
N SER A 37 15.30 8.62 29.59
CA SER A 37 16.70 8.30 29.92
C SER A 37 17.25 7.02 29.27
N ASP A 38 16.41 6.19 28.63
CA ASP A 38 16.85 4.95 27.98
C ASP A 38 17.07 5.08 26.46
N ILE A 39 16.76 6.25 25.89
CA ILE A 39 16.77 6.50 24.43
C ILE A 39 18.19 6.83 23.90
N GLU A 40 19.12 7.27 24.76
CA GLU A 40 20.46 7.72 24.33
C GLU A 40 21.52 6.63 24.15
N ARG A 41 21.19 5.33 24.29
CA ARG A 41 22.20 4.24 24.19
C ARG A 41 21.97 3.17 23.13
N LYS A 42 21.06 3.35 22.16
CA LYS A 42 20.84 2.37 21.07
C LYS A 42 20.75 2.95 19.66
N SER A 43 21.30 4.13 19.39
CA SER A 43 21.27 4.78 18.07
C SER A 43 22.64 4.97 17.43
N THR A 44 23.47 3.93 17.38
CA THR A 44 24.51 3.82 16.35
C THR A 44 24.11 2.75 15.35
N VAL A 45 23.05 3.04 14.59
CA VAL A 45 22.87 2.36 13.31
C VAL A 45 24.01 2.84 12.43
N ASP A 46 25.01 1.99 12.24
CA ASP A 46 26.10 2.27 11.34
C ASP A 46 25.57 2.32 9.90
N TYR A 47 25.36 3.53 9.40
CA TYR A 47 24.94 3.79 8.04
C TYR A 47 26.04 3.40 7.01
N SER A 48 27.22 2.92 7.44
CA SER A 48 28.22 2.37 6.52
C SER A 48 27.83 0.99 5.96
N LEU A 49 26.95 0.25 6.64
CA LEU A 49 26.54 -1.11 6.23
C LEU A 49 25.64 -1.14 4.97
N TRP A 50 24.93 -0.06 4.64
CA TRP A 50 24.21 0.10 3.36
C TRP A 50 25.04 0.81 2.28
N ALA A 51 26.25 1.23 2.62
CA ALA A 51 27.20 1.85 1.71
C ALA A 51 28.18 0.82 1.10
N THR A 52 27.73 -0.41 0.87
CA THR A 52 28.54 -1.46 0.26
C THR A 52 28.31 -1.54 -1.26
N SER A 53 29.21 -0.87 -1.98
CA SER A 53 29.87 -1.35 -3.21
C SER A 53 29.08 -1.91 -4.40
N GLU A 54 27.85 -1.46 -4.65
CA GLU A 54 27.35 -1.31 -6.01
C GLU A 54 26.90 0.14 -6.16
N THR A 55 27.34 0.81 -7.24
CA THR A 55 26.87 2.17 -7.52
C THR A 55 25.35 2.12 -7.61
N ASN A 56 24.65 2.67 -6.61
CA ASN A 56 23.20 2.58 -6.53
C ASN A 56 22.61 3.21 -7.81
N GLN A 57 22.19 2.35 -8.74
CA GLN A 57 21.81 2.75 -10.10
C GLN A 57 20.63 3.73 -10.07
N LEU A 58 19.76 3.60 -9.06
CA LEU A 58 18.68 4.55 -8.79
C LEU A 58 19.24 5.92 -8.38
N VAL A 59 20.24 5.98 -7.50
CA VAL A 59 20.86 7.25 -7.08
C VAL A 59 21.52 7.95 -8.27
N ASN A 60 22.19 7.19 -9.15
CA ASN A 60 22.75 7.75 -10.38
C ASN A 60 21.65 8.30 -11.30
N TYR A 61 20.58 7.54 -11.51
CA TYR A 61 19.43 7.98 -12.30
C TYR A 61 18.81 9.27 -11.74
N LEU A 62 18.51 9.29 -10.44
CA LEU A 62 17.91 10.44 -9.76
C LEU A 62 18.83 11.66 -9.78
N SER A 63 20.13 11.49 -9.52
CA SER A 63 21.08 12.60 -9.54
C SER A 63 21.22 13.21 -10.94
N ASN A 64 21.22 12.40 -12.00
CA ASN A 64 21.24 12.90 -13.37
C ASN A 64 19.95 13.65 -13.70
N ARG A 65 18.79 13.11 -13.32
CA ARG A 65 17.49 13.78 -13.51
C ARG A 65 17.49 15.14 -12.80
N ILE A 66 17.87 15.19 -11.52
CA ILE A 66 17.93 16.42 -10.72
C ILE A 66 18.87 17.46 -11.34
N LYS A 67 20.04 17.04 -11.84
CA LYS A 67 20.97 17.96 -12.54
C LYS A 67 20.37 18.57 -13.81
N THR A 68 19.43 17.89 -14.46
CA THR A 68 18.80 18.36 -15.70
C THR A 68 17.59 19.24 -15.46
N ILE A 69 16.70 18.86 -14.53
CA ILE A 69 15.39 19.54 -14.34
C ILE A 69 15.30 20.34 -13.04
N GLY A 70 16.34 20.29 -12.20
CA GLY A 70 16.33 20.85 -10.85
C GLY A 70 15.77 19.89 -9.79
N PRO A 71 15.58 20.37 -8.55
CA PRO A 71 15.06 19.58 -7.45
C PRO A 71 13.71 18.94 -7.76
N ILE A 72 13.51 17.70 -7.31
CA ILE A 72 12.26 16.96 -7.49
C ILE A 72 11.45 16.91 -6.19
N THR A 73 10.15 16.70 -6.26
CA THR A 73 9.32 16.60 -5.05
C THR A 73 9.66 15.33 -4.25
N VAL A 74 9.35 15.31 -2.94
CA VAL A 74 9.41 14.07 -2.14
C VAL A 74 8.52 12.98 -2.76
N ALA A 75 7.37 13.36 -3.31
CA ALA A 75 6.47 12.43 -4.00
C ALA A 75 7.14 11.80 -5.23
N ASP A 76 7.83 12.59 -6.07
CA ASP A 76 8.56 12.07 -7.22
C ASP A 76 9.68 11.12 -6.81
N PHE A 77 10.43 11.49 -5.78
CA PHE A 77 11.48 10.64 -5.22
C PHE A 77 10.93 9.31 -4.71
N MET A 78 9.84 9.33 -3.93
CA MET A 78 9.17 8.12 -3.44
C MET A 78 8.66 7.25 -4.60
N ARG A 79 8.01 7.88 -5.59
CA ARG A 79 7.48 7.17 -6.77
C ARG A 79 8.59 6.44 -7.51
N GLU A 80 9.71 7.11 -7.79
CA GLU A 80 10.84 6.49 -8.48
C GLU A 80 11.50 5.41 -7.64
N SER A 81 11.66 5.67 -6.33
CA SER A 81 12.27 4.70 -5.42
C SER A 81 11.45 3.43 -5.29
N LEU A 82 10.13 3.50 -5.41
CA LEU A 82 9.24 2.34 -5.31
C LEU A 82 8.96 1.69 -6.67
N LEU A 83 8.66 2.49 -7.69
CA LEU A 83 8.03 2.04 -8.95
C LEU A 83 8.93 2.17 -10.18
N HIS A 84 10.16 2.69 -10.09
CA HIS A 84 11.02 2.79 -11.27
C HIS A 84 11.20 1.41 -11.92
N PRO A 85 10.85 1.21 -13.21
CA PRO A 85 10.70 -0.12 -13.82
C PRO A 85 11.91 -1.05 -13.71
N LYS A 86 13.11 -0.49 -13.58
CA LYS A 86 14.38 -1.23 -13.49
C LYS A 86 15.06 -1.16 -12.11
N TYR A 87 14.83 -0.10 -11.36
CA TYR A 87 15.67 0.25 -10.19
C TYR A 87 14.86 0.44 -8.91
N GLY A 88 13.55 0.62 -9.06
CA GLY A 88 12.64 0.77 -7.95
C GLY A 88 12.60 -0.51 -7.12
N TYR A 89 12.26 -0.34 -5.86
CA TYR A 89 12.14 -1.42 -4.90
C TYR A 89 11.26 -2.56 -5.42
N ASN A 90 10.10 -2.24 -5.98
CA ASN A 90 9.13 -3.22 -6.49
C ASN A 90 9.51 -3.85 -7.85
N ALA A 91 10.59 -3.39 -8.50
CA ALA A 91 11.09 -4.01 -9.74
C ALA A 91 12.02 -5.21 -9.45
N ARG A 92 12.56 -5.31 -8.23
CA ARG A 92 13.52 -6.35 -7.86
C ARG A 92 12.80 -7.66 -7.59
N LYS A 93 13.21 -8.75 -8.27
CA LYS A 93 12.64 -10.10 -8.07
C LYS A 93 12.82 -10.63 -6.64
N GLU A 94 13.87 -10.18 -5.95
CA GLU A 94 14.30 -10.69 -4.65
C GLU A 94 13.42 -10.22 -3.47
N VAL A 95 12.56 -9.22 -3.68
CA VAL A 95 11.63 -8.80 -2.62
C VAL A 95 10.53 -9.85 -2.41
N TYR A 96 10.32 -10.77 -3.36
CA TYR A 96 9.22 -11.73 -3.34
C TYR A 96 9.67 -13.13 -2.87
N GLY A 97 9.18 -13.59 -1.72
CA GLY A 97 9.35 -14.97 -1.23
C GLY A 97 9.74 -15.05 0.25
N LYS A 98 9.99 -16.27 0.77
CA LYS A 98 10.39 -16.53 2.17
C LYS A 98 11.70 -15.85 2.62
N LYS A 99 12.47 -15.29 1.68
CA LYS A 99 13.74 -14.58 1.90
C LYS A 99 13.68 -13.09 1.55
N GLY A 100 12.52 -12.58 1.13
CA GLY A 100 12.34 -11.17 0.80
C GLY A 100 11.98 -10.33 2.02
N ASP A 101 12.20 -9.02 1.92
CA ASP A 101 11.90 -8.05 2.98
C ASP A 101 10.39 -7.83 3.23
N PHE A 102 9.52 -8.41 2.39
CA PHE A 102 8.06 -8.45 2.60
C PHE A 102 7.67 -9.47 3.69
N ILE A 103 8.24 -9.33 4.89
CA ILE A 103 7.53 -9.72 6.11
C ILE A 103 6.58 -8.56 6.42
N THR A 104 5.50 -8.45 5.64
CA THR A 104 4.42 -7.52 5.93
C THR A 104 3.47 -8.14 6.95
N THR A 105 2.56 -7.34 7.51
CA THR A 105 1.59 -7.80 8.49
C THR A 105 0.88 -9.12 8.12
N PRO A 106 0.61 -9.55 6.86
CA PRO A 106 0.02 -10.86 6.53
C PRO A 106 0.63 -12.10 7.19
N GLU A 107 1.91 -12.08 7.57
CA GLU A 107 2.52 -13.19 8.33
C GLU A 107 2.16 -13.18 9.84
N ILE A 108 1.70 -12.03 10.35
CA ILE A 108 1.09 -11.81 11.69
C ILE A 108 -0.46 -11.62 11.61
N SER A 109 -1.02 -11.38 10.41
CA SER A 109 -2.38 -10.91 10.13
C SER A 109 -3.40 -12.01 9.94
N GLN A 110 -3.07 -13.29 10.20
CA GLN A 110 -4.09 -14.33 10.09
C GLN A 110 -5.27 -14.00 11.01
N LEU A 111 -5.02 -13.73 12.29
CA LEU A 111 -6.06 -13.36 13.24
C LEU A 111 -6.80 -12.09 12.82
N TYR A 112 -6.08 -11.09 12.32
CA TYR A 112 -6.67 -9.83 11.85
C TYR A 112 -7.60 -10.04 10.65
N ALA A 113 -7.17 -10.82 9.65
CA ALA A 113 -7.99 -11.20 8.51
C ALA A 113 -9.22 -12.00 8.94
N GLU A 114 -9.07 -12.92 9.91
CA GLU A 114 -10.19 -13.71 10.42
C GLU A 114 -11.22 -12.85 11.16
N LEU A 115 -10.77 -11.92 12.00
CA LEU A 115 -11.65 -10.97 12.71
C LEU A 115 -12.36 -10.04 11.74
N LEU A 116 -11.64 -9.51 10.75
CA LEU A 116 -12.22 -8.64 9.73
C LEU A 116 -13.25 -9.38 8.89
N ALA A 117 -12.97 -10.61 8.48
CA ALA A 117 -13.93 -11.42 7.73
C ALA A 117 -15.23 -11.63 8.52
N LYS A 118 -15.14 -11.93 9.83
CA LYS A 118 -16.33 -12.06 10.69
C LYS A 118 -17.13 -10.76 10.80
N TRP A 119 -16.43 -9.63 10.94
CA TRP A 119 -17.07 -8.31 10.94
C TRP A 119 -17.78 -8.02 9.62
N ILE A 120 -17.16 -8.30 8.47
CA ILE A 120 -17.77 -8.13 7.14
C ILE A 120 -19.04 -8.98 7.01
N ILE A 121 -19.01 -10.25 7.44
CA ILE A 121 -20.18 -11.15 7.41
C ILE A 121 -21.34 -10.54 8.20
N GLN A 122 -21.07 -10.12 9.44
CA GLN A 122 -22.09 -9.56 10.32
C GLN A 122 -22.64 -8.23 9.79
N GLU A 123 -21.77 -7.37 9.29
CA GLU A 123 -22.15 -6.07 8.76
C GLU A 123 -22.99 -6.22 7.48
N ASN A 124 -22.59 -7.11 6.58
CA ASN A 124 -23.33 -7.38 5.35
C ASN A 124 -24.73 -7.92 5.64
N ALA A 125 -24.87 -8.77 6.67
CA ALA A 125 -26.18 -9.24 7.14
C ALA A 125 -27.02 -8.09 7.72
N THR A 126 -26.41 -7.17 8.46
CA THR A 126 -27.09 -6.02 9.10
C THR A 126 -27.67 -5.05 8.08
N ILE A 127 -26.97 -4.82 6.96
CA ILE A 127 -27.47 -3.97 5.87
C ILE A 127 -28.42 -4.69 4.90
N GLY A 128 -28.73 -5.97 5.14
CA GLY A 128 -29.60 -6.77 4.27
C GLY A 128 -28.98 -7.10 2.90
N GLY A 129 -27.65 -7.04 2.79
CA GLY A 129 -26.92 -7.23 1.54
C GLY A 129 -27.04 -8.66 1.02
N ASN A 130 -27.64 -8.86 -0.16
CA ASN A 130 -27.70 -10.15 -0.84
C ASN A 130 -26.47 -10.46 -1.71
N VAL A 131 -25.57 -9.48 -1.86
CA VAL A 131 -24.34 -9.53 -2.66
C VAL A 131 -23.21 -8.96 -1.82
N LEU A 132 -22.10 -9.68 -1.72
CA LEU A 132 -20.89 -9.21 -1.06
C LEU A 132 -19.84 -8.84 -2.12
N GLN A 133 -19.50 -7.56 -2.23
CA GLN A 133 -18.39 -7.09 -3.05
C GLN A 133 -17.25 -6.62 -2.16
N LEU A 134 -16.10 -7.29 -2.23
CA LEU A 134 -14.92 -6.99 -1.41
C LEU A 134 -13.72 -6.67 -2.30
N VAL A 135 -13.13 -5.50 -2.09
CA VAL A 135 -12.00 -4.97 -2.86
C VAL A 135 -10.78 -4.85 -1.96
N GLU A 136 -9.68 -5.52 -2.28
CA GLU A 136 -8.40 -5.32 -1.59
C GLU A 136 -7.47 -4.46 -2.45
N MET A 137 -7.00 -3.35 -1.87
CA MET A 137 -6.09 -2.39 -2.48
C MET A 137 -4.65 -2.74 -2.14
N GLY A 138 -3.83 -3.00 -3.15
CA GLY A 138 -2.44 -3.44 -2.99
C GLY A 138 -2.34 -4.72 -2.16
N PRO A 139 -2.89 -5.84 -2.63
CA PRO A 139 -3.04 -7.06 -1.83
C PRO A 139 -1.71 -7.80 -1.52
N GLY A 140 -0.57 -7.23 -1.92
CA GLY A 140 0.73 -7.86 -1.80
C GLY A 140 0.70 -9.27 -2.40
N ARG A 141 1.06 -10.29 -1.63
CA ARG A 141 1.08 -11.69 -2.09
C ARG A 141 -0.31 -12.35 -2.15
N GLY A 142 -1.39 -11.64 -1.81
CA GLY A 142 -2.75 -12.18 -1.77
C GLY A 142 -3.07 -13.03 -0.54
N LEU A 143 -2.18 -13.02 0.47
CA LEU A 143 -2.37 -13.80 1.71
C LEU A 143 -3.54 -13.32 2.55
N PHE A 144 -3.78 -12.00 2.57
CA PHE A 144 -4.87 -11.41 3.34
C PHE A 144 -6.23 -11.83 2.79
N MET A 145 -6.49 -11.58 1.50
CA MET A 145 -7.66 -12.12 0.79
C MET A 145 -7.82 -13.63 0.97
N ASN A 146 -6.74 -14.41 0.87
CA ASN A 146 -6.80 -15.86 1.03
C ASN A 146 -7.33 -16.27 2.42
N ASN A 147 -6.90 -15.57 3.48
CA ASN A 147 -7.39 -15.82 4.83
C ASN A 147 -8.87 -15.41 4.98
N ILE A 148 -9.31 -14.29 4.38
CA ILE A 148 -10.73 -13.91 4.36
C ILE A 148 -11.57 -14.98 3.68
N ILE A 149 -11.16 -15.45 2.50
CA ILE A 149 -11.86 -16.52 1.76
C ILE A 149 -11.97 -17.80 2.59
N LYS A 150 -10.90 -18.18 3.32
CA LYS A 150 -10.93 -19.34 4.23
C LYS A 150 -11.98 -19.19 5.34
N VAL A 151 -12.10 -18.00 5.93
CA VAL A 151 -13.14 -17.74 6.95
C VAL A 151 -14.52 -17.80 6.34
N LEU A 152 -14.76 -17.13 5.21
CA LEU A 152 -16.06 -17.18 4.52
C LEU A 152 -16.48 -18.62 4.20
N ARG A 153 -15.54 -19.48 3.78
CA ARG A 153 -15.78 -20.92 3.60
C ARG A 153 -16.13 -21.63 4.91
N ARG A 154 -15.36 -21.38 5.99
CA ARG A 154 -15.58 -22.01 7.31
C ARG A 154 -16.95 -21.65 7.89
N GLU A 155 -17.35 -20.39 7.76
CA GLU A 155 -18.66 -19.89 8.21
C GLU A 155 -19.80 -20.28 7.25
N LYS A 156 -19.51 -21.04 6.18
CA LYS A 156 -20.48 -21.41 5.12
C LYS A 156 -21.23 -20.20 4.55
N TYR A 157 -20.56 -19.06 4.49
CA TYR A 157 -21.13 -17.82 4.00
C TYR A 157 -21.44 -17.96 2.51
N SER A 158 -22.72 -18.09 2.16
CA SER A 158 -23.16 -18.34 0.79
C SER A 158 -24.30 -17.39 0.46
N HIS A 159 -23.93 -16.20 0.00
CA HIS A 159 -24.87 -15.33 -0.71
C HIS A 159 -24.90 -15.69 -2.19
N SER A 160 -25.96 -15.26 -2.87
CA SER A 160 -26.19 -15.54 -4.29
C SER A 160 -25.00 -15.14 -5.18
N HIS A 161 -24.30 -14.05 -4.81
CA HIS A 161 -23.09 -13.57 -5.47
C HIS A 161 -22.12 -12.99 -4.45
N THR A 162 -20.94 -13.60 -4.32
CA THR A 162 -19.82 -13.03 -3.57
C THR A 162 -18.66 -12.80 -4.55
N PHE A 163 -18.19 -11.56 -4.60
CA PHE A 163 -17.26 -11.05 -5.59
C PHE A 163 -16.06 -10.39 -4.92
N PHE A 164 -14.87 -10.85 -5.27
CA PHE A 164 -13.60 -10.33 -4.81
C PHE A 164 -12.90 -9.58 -5.94
N ALA A 165 -12.41 -8.37 -5.67
CA ALA A 165 -11.58 -7.63 -6.59
C ALA A 165 -10.23 -7.27 -5.95
N LEU A 166 -9.16 -7.43 -6.70
CA LEU A 166 -7.80 -7.10 -6.29
C LEU A 166 -7.32 -5.91 -7.12
N TYR A 167 -7.15 -4.75 -6.47
CA TYR A 167 -6.59 -3.57 -7.12
C TYR A 167 -5.06 -3.66 -7.11
N GLU A 168 -4.51 -4.04 -8.26
CA GLU A 168 -3.09 -4.32 -8.45
C GLU A 168 -2.71 -4.02 -9.90
N THR A 169 -1.70 -3.18 -10.12
CA THR A 169 -1.22 -2.83 -11.48
C THR A 169 -0.01 -3.65 -11.91
N ASN A 170 0.72 -4.26 -10.97
CA ASN A 170 1.93 -5.00 -11.27
C ASN A 170 1.62 -6.44 -11.75
N PRO A 171 1.96 -6.80 -13.01
CA PRO A 171 1.64 -8.12 -13.56
C PRO A 171 2.38 -9.28 -12.87
N LEU A 172 3.56 -9.04 -12.29
CA LEU A 172 4.27 -10.06 -11.49
C LEU A 172 3.53 -10.35 -10.19
N MET A 173 2.97 -9.31 -9.55
CA MET A 173 2.18 -9.45 -8.34
C MET A 173 0.86 -10.18 -8.61
N ARG A 174 0.16 -9.84 -9.71
CA ARG A 174 -1.05 -10.58 -10.12
C ARG A 174 -0.79 -12.08 -10.28
N ARG A 175 0.36 -12.46 -10.86
CA ARG A 175 0.78 -13.88 -10.97
C ARG A 175 0.98 -14.52 -9.59
N CYS A 176 1.71 -13.87 -8.68
CA CYS A 176 1.94 -14.36 -7.32
C CYS A 176 0.62 -14.53 -6.53
N GLN A 177 -0.30 -13.57 -6.68
CA GLN A 177 -1.61 -13.61 -6.03
C GLN A 177 -2.48 -14.75 -6.59
N ALA A 178 -2.46 -14.99 -7.89
CA ALA A 178 -3.22 -16.07 -8.50
C ALA A 178 -2.69 -17.46 -8.12
N GLU A 179 -1.38 -17.64 -7.98
CA GLU A 179 -0.80 -18.87 -7.44
C GLU A 179 -1.31 -19.11 -6.01
N THR A 180 -1.39 -18.04 -5.20
CA THR A 180 -1.87 -18.10 -3.81
C THR A 180 -3.37 -18.37 -3.71
N LEU A 181 -4.20 -17.74 -4.55
CA LEU A 181 -5.67 -17.74 -4.44
C LEU A 181 -6.36 -18.79 -5.31
N LEU A 182 -5.79 -19.12 -6.46
CA LEU A 182 -6.37 -20.04 -7.43
C LEU A 182 -5.61 -21.38 -7.50
N GLY A 183 -4.37 -21.43 -7.02
CA GLY A 183 -3.51 -22.62 -7.11
C GLY A 183 -3.20 -23.04 -8.54
N ARG A 184 -3.23 -22.08 -9.50
CA ARG A 184 -2.94 -22.28 -10.92
C ARG A 184 -2.31 -21.03 -11.53
N SER A 185 -1.64 -21.19 -12.66
CA SER A 185 -0.99 -20.09 -13.37
C SER A 185 -2.01 -19.06 -13.88
N PHE A 186 -1.68 -17.78 -13.68
CA PHE A 186 -2.44 -16.62 -14.16
C PHE A 186 -2.12 -16.32 -15.62
N ASN A 187 -3.14 -16.12 -16.45
CA ASN A 187 -2.96 -15.56 -17.79
C ASN A 187 -3.78 -14.26 -17.95
N PRO A 188 -3.14 -13.08 -17.84
CA PRO A 188 -3.84 -11.79 -17.94
C PRO A 188 -4.51 -11.54 -19.30
N LEU A 189 -4.22 -12.36 -20.32
CA LEU A 189 -4.76 -12.20 -21.68
C LEU A 189 -6.03 -13.03 -21.94
N ILE A 190 -6.42 -13.94 -21.04
CA ILE A 190 -7.49 -14.93 -21.31
C ILE A 190 -8.80 -14.60 -20.60
N ALA A 191 -8.76 -14.06 -19.38
CA ALA A 191 -9.95 -13.62 -18.67
C ALA A 191 -9.60 -12.62 -17.56
N ASN A 192 -10.49 -11.65 -17.33
CA ASN A 192 -10.47 -10.79 -16.14
C ASN A 192 -11.26 -11.40 -14.97
N ASP A 193 -12.11 -12.39 -15.23
CA ASP A 193 -12.94 -13.07 -14.24
C ASP A 193 -12.49 -14.51 -14.00
N TYR A 194 -12.03 -14.78 -12.78
CA TYR A 194 -11.58 -16.08 -12.34
C TYR A 194 -12.50 -16.63 -11.26
N ARG A 195 -12.97 -17.86 -11.46
CA ARG A 195 -13.60 -18.62 -10.38
C ARG A 195 -12.53 -19.17 -9.44
N ILE A 196 -12.76 -19.01 -8.14
CA ILE A 196 -11.94 -19.62 -7.10
C ILE A 196 -12.21 -21.12 -7.08
N LYS A 197 -11.14 -21.92 -7.00
CA LYS A 197 -11.12 -23.38 -7.26
C LYS A 197 -12.18 -24.21 -6.51
N ASP A 198 -12.64 -23.74 -5.35
CA ASP A 198 -13.48 -24.52 -4.43
C ASP A 198 -14.76 -23.77 -3.95
N GLY A 199 -15.28 -22.79 -4.70
CA GLY A 199 -16.50 -22.09 -4.26
C GLY A 199 -17.21 -21.29 -5.35
N ASN A 200 -18.42 -20.81 -5.03
CA ASN A 200 -19.21 -19.88 -5.85
C ASN A 200 -18.68 -18.44 -5.80
N TYR A 201 -17.39 -18.28 -5.55
CA TYR A 201 -16.73 -16.99 -5.42
C TYR A 201 -16.10 -16.58 -6.75
N SER A 202 -16.35 -15.34 -7.16
CA SER A 202 -15.70 -14.74 -8.32
C SER A 202 -14.55 -13.86 -7.85
N LEU A 203 -13.43 -13.87 -8.56
CA LEU A 203 -12.22 -13.11 -8.26
C LEU A 203 -11.71 -12.42 -9.52
N ILE A 204 -11.53 -11.10 -9.45
CA ILE A 204 -10.99 -10.31 -10.55
C ILE A 204 -9.79 -9.49 -10.11
N TRP A 205 -8.90 -9.18 -11.06
CA TRP A 205 -7.88 -8.17 -10.88
C TRP A 205 -8.29 -6.90 -11.63
N ILE A 206 -8.26 -5.77 -10.92
CA ILE A 206 -8.61 -4.46 -11.47
C ILE A 206 -7.40 -3.53 -11.46
N ASP A 207 -7.33 -2.66 -12.46
CA ASP A 207 -6.44 -1.50 -12.50
C ASP A 207 -7.22 -0.18 -12.37
N GLU A 208 -8.55 -0.22 -12.50
CA GLU A 208 -9.41 0.94 -12.34
C GLU A 208 -10.72 0.58 -11.63
N PHE A 209 -11.16 1.41 -10.68
CA PHE A 209 -12.40 1.17 -9.94
C PHE A 209 -13.67 1.17 -10.82
N LYS A 210 -13.60 1.70 -12.04
CA LYS A 210 -14.70 1.63 -13.02
C LYS A 210 -15.05 0.20 -13.45
N GLN A 211 -14.16 -0.76 -13.20
CA GLN A 211 -14.35 -2.19 -13.49
C GLN A 211 -15.21 -2.89 -12.42
N LEU A 212 -15.51 -2.22 -11.31
CA LEU A 212 -16.32 -2.77 -10.22
C LEU A 212 -17.83 -2.75 -10.57
N LEU A 213 -18.55 -3.77 -10.09
CA LEU A 213 -20.00 -3.79 -10.18
C LEU A 213 -20.59 -2.73 -9.23
N HIS A 214 -21.77 -2.20 -9.58
CA HIS A 214 -22.48 -1.20 -8.79
C HIS A 214 -23.25 -1.86 -7.63
N ASN A 215 -22.51 -2.47 -6.72
CA ASN A 215 -23.02 -3.15 -5.52
C ASN A 215 -22.43 -2.54 -4.26
N ASP A 216 -23.06 -2.81 -3.12
CA ASP A 216 -22.51 -2.47 -1.82
C ASP A 216 -21.11 -3.08 -1.68
N THR A 217 -20.12 -2.20 -1.51
CA THR A 217 -18.70 -2.54 -1.65
C THR A 217 -17.94 -2.24 -0.37
N TYR A 218 -17.15 -3.22 0.07
CA TYR A 218 -16.16 -3.09 1.11
C TYR A 218 -14.78 -2.92 0.48
N PHE A 219 -14.09 -1.83 0.79
CA PHE A 219 -12.69 -1.62 0.41
C PHE A 219 -11.81 -1.91 1.62
N ILE A 220 -10.76 -2.69 1.39
CA ILE A 220 -9.70 -2.99 2.34
C ILE A 220 -8.42 -2.38 1.79
N ALA A 221 -7.80 -1.51 2.57
CA ALA A 221 -6.51 -0.91 2.26
C ALA A 221 -5.57 -1.10 3.45
N ASN A 222 -4.93 -2.27 3.53
CA ASN A 222 -3.96 -2.60 4.58
C ASN A 222 -2.54 -2.29 4.09
N GLU A 223 -1.82 -1.37 4.76
CA GLU A 223 -0.47 -0.94 4.33
C GLU A 223 -0.45 -0.51 2.85
N PHE A 224 -1.54 0.11 2.40
CA PHE A 224 -1.63 0.63 1.04
C PHE A 224 -1.22 2.10 0.98
N PHE A 225 -1.72 2.91 1.91
CA PHE A 225 -1.55 4.37 1.89
C PHE A 225 -0.21 4.85 2.46
N ASP A 226 0.43 4.06 3.31
CA ASP A 226 1.77 4.31 3.85
C ASP A 226 2.86 4.27 2.79
N THR A 227 2.65 3.54 1.69
CA THR A 227 3.55 3.50 0.54
C THR A 227 3.22 4.53 -0.55
N TYR A 228 2.13 5.27 -0.41
CA TYR A 228 1.72 6.24 -1.43
C TYR A 228 2.67 7.45 -1.44
N PRO A 229 3.09 7.95 -2.61
CA PRO A 229 3.92 9.15 -2.70
C PRO A 229 3.28 10.36 -2.00
N ILE A 230 4.02 10.97 -1.07
CA ILE A 230 3.56 12.14 -0.33
C ILE A 230 4.31 13.41 -0.71
N HIS A 231 3.58 14.52 -0.75
CA HIS A 231 4.16 15.86 -0.77
C HIS A 231 4.44 16.31 0.66
N LYS A 232 5.59 16.93 0.89
CA LYS A 232 6.01 17.40 2.21
C LYS A 232 6.14 18.91 2.17
N PHE A 233 5.55 19.61 3.13
CA PHE A 233 5.58 21.07 3.22
C PHE A 233 6.21 21.52 4.53
N GLN A 234 6.85 22.67 4.51
CA GLN A 234 7.41 23.33 5.68
C GLN A 234 6.93 24.78 5.74
N LYS A 235 6.41 25.20 6.90
CA LYS A 235 6.04 26.59 7.16
C LYS A 235 7.29 27.41 7.45
N THR A 236 7.48 28.50 6.72
CA THR A 236 8.60 29.44 6.87
C THR A 236 8.09 30.86 7.12
N SER A 237 9.00 31.82 7.34
CA SER A 237 8.64 33.24 7.44
C SER A 237 8.06 33.81 6.14
N GLN A 238 8.32 33.19 4.99
CA GLN A 238 7.82 33.59 3.68
C GLN A 238 6.53 32.84 3.29
N GLY A 239 5.99 32.01 4.18
CA GLY A 239 4.82 31.16 3.93
C GLY A 239 5.16 29.68 3.84
N TRP A 240 4.21 28.88 3.35
CA TRP A 240 4.46 27.46 3.08
C TRP A 240 5.43 27.33 1.91
N GLN A 241 6.38 26.40 2.03
CA GLN A 241 7.28 25.97 0.96
C GLN A 241 7.25 24.44 0.87
N GLU A 242 7.36 23.92 -0.34
CA GLU A 242 7.47 22.47 -0.52
C GLU A 242 8.90 22.01 -0.23
N VAL A 243 9.03 20.90 0.48
CA VAL A 243 10.29 20.20 0.68
C VAL A 243 10.56 19.35 -0.55
N MET A 244 11.72 19.54 -1.14
CA MET A 244 12.20 18.91 -2.37
C MET A 244 13.45 18.06 -2.09
N ILE A 245 13.81 17.22 -3.04
CA ILE A 245 15.05 16.43 -3.06
C ILE A 245 15.97 17.00 -4.14
N ASP A 246 17.21 17.31 -3.75
CA ASP A 246 18.27 17.81 -4.62
C ASP A 246 19.54 16.98 -4.49
N TRP A 247 20.52 17.23 -5.36
CA TRP A 247 21.82 16.57 -5.38
C TRP A 247 22.90 17.47 -4.77
N ASP A 248 23.57 16.99 -3.73
CA ASP A 248 24.79 17.61 -3.18
C ASP A 248 26.01 17.15 -3.99
N PRO A 249 26.64 18.02 -4.82
CA PRO A 249 27.77 17.63 -5.65
C PRO A 249 29.06 17.39 -4.83
N ILE A 250 29.15 17.97 -3.63
CA ILE A 250 30.32 17.84 -2.75
C ILE A 250 30.25 16.51 -2.01
N ARG A 251 29.13 16.24 -1.35
CA ARG A 251 28.93 15.00 -0.58
C ARG A 251 28.57 13.81 -1.47
N LYS A 252 28.16 14.06 -2.72
CA LYS A 252 27.64 13.05 -3.66
C LYS A 252 26.45 12.28 -3.08
N THR A 253 25.52 13.02 -2.46
CA THR A 253 24.33 12.46 -1.81
C THR A 253 23.08 13.24 -2.19
N LEU A 254 21.91 12.61 -2.05
CA LEU A 254 20.63 13.31 -2.09
C LEU A 254 20.44 14.11 -0.79
N GLN A 255 19.85 15.30 -0.90
CA GLN A 255 19.58 16.18 0.24
C GLN A 255 18.18 16.80 0.16
N TYR A 256 17.61 17.14 1.31
CA TYR A 256 16.38 17.93 1.35
C TYR A 256 16.70 19.41 1.11
N VAL A 257 15.91 20.05 0.26
CA VAL A 257 15.94 21.50 0.03
C VAL A 257 14.51 22.06 0.05
N LEU A 258 14.37 23.38 0.16
CA LEU A 258 13.08 24.05 0.04
C LEU A 258 12.86 24.53 -1.39
N SER A 259 11.62 24.48 -1.86
CA SER A 259 11.23 24.99 -3.18
C SER A 259 11.51 26.49 -3.29
N LEU A 260 12.31 26.91 -4.27
CA LEU A 260 12.60 28.32 -4.53
C LEU A 260 11.39 29.10 -5.07
N LYS A 261 10.47 28.40 -5.75
CA LYS A 261 9.23 28.95 -6.29
C LYS A 261 8.04 28.15 -5.79
N PRO A 262 6.86 28.77 -5.67
CA PRO A 262 5.60 28.08 -5.45
C PRO A 262 5.44 26.88 -6.39
N THR A 263 5.26 25.69 -5.84
CA THR A 263 4.96 24.49 -6.62
C THR A 263 3.45 24.39 -6.85
N PRO A 264 2.97 23.63 -7.86
CA PRO A 264 1.53 23.48 -8.09
C PRO A 264 0.75 23.01 -6.86
N MET A 265 1.35 22.15 -6.04
CA MET A 265 0.73 21.60 -4.84
C MET A 265 0.61 22.59 -3.68
N ILE A 266 1.35 23.71 -3.73
CA ILE A 266 1.28 24.73 -2.68
C ILE A 266 -0.06 25.47 -2.66
N ARG A 267 -0.78 25.46 -3.79
CA ARG A 267 -2.12 26.04 -3.93
C ARG A 267 -3.14 25.45 -2.96
N LEU A 268 -2.91 24.24 -2.45
CA LEU A 268 -3.74 23.63 -1.41
C LEU A 268 -3.71 24.42 -0.09
N TYR A 269 -2.68 25.24 0.11
CA TYR A 269 -2.46 26.02 1.33
C TYR A 269 -2.61 27.53 1.12
N GLU A 270 -2.97 27.99 -0.08
CA GLU A 270 -3.20 29.41 -0.38
C GLU A 270 -4.53 29.93 0.21
N ASN A 271 -5.42 29.03 0.66
CA ASN A 271 -6.76 29.35 1.21
C ASN A 271 -6.98 28.84 2.65
N VAL A 272 -5.92 28.49 3.39
CA VAL A 272 -5.97 27.96 4.78
C VAL A 272 -5.28 28.94 5.72
#